data_AF-A0AAU3ZHJ3-F1
#
_entry.id   AF-A0AAU3ZHJ3-F1
#
_cell.length_a   1.000
_cell.length_b   1.000
_cell.length_c   1.000
_cell.angle_alpha   90.00
_cell.angle_beta   90.00
_cell.angle_gamma   90.00
#
_symmetry.space_group_name_H-M   'P 1'
#
loop_
_entity.id
_entity.type
_entity.pdbx_description
1 polymer ?
#
loop_
_entity_poly.entity_id
_entity_poly.type
_entity_poly.pdbx_seq_one_letter_code
_entity_poly.pdbx_strand_id
1 'polypeptide(L)'
;MGLFDSIRGEFIDIVEWTDDSRDTIVWRFPRHDNEIKMGARLVVRESQTAVFVNEGRIADVFQPGTYTLETQNLPLLSTLKGWKYGFNSPFKAEVYFVTTRQFTDMKWGTQNPVIVRDAEFGMVRLRAFGAYAARVVDPAALLRELAGTDPQFRTEEVQEYLRQLIVGKLGSALANSGVPMLDLATQQEAIGVKLAGVLTQELTSVGIAVPKFIIENISLPPEVEQAIDTRSRMGIAGNLDQYTQFQAADALGAGARTPGSGVGEGMGLGLGMAAGQRMAAGLAPQQPAAAPAAPAPAAAPAPSAGPPPLPAQEQWFVGVNGAQQGPYDSAALSGLVGAGTLTRETLVWKDGMPGWLPADQVPGVSGLFGSVPPPFPQQG
;
A
#
# COMPACT_ATOMS: atom_id res chain seq x y z
N MET A 1 -8.11 24.50 57.78
CA MET A 1 -8.63 25.88 57.71
C MET A 1 -7.51 26.85 58.02
N GLY A 2 -6.59 27.06 57.07
CA GLY A 2 -5.44 27.94 57.24
C GLY A 2 -5.67 29.27 56.52
N LEU A 3 -5.56 30.38 57.24
CA LEU A 3 -5.63 31.75 56.71
C LEU A 3 -4.73 31.98 55.46
N PHE A 4 -3.68 31.15 55.28
CA PHE A 4 -2.74 31.21 54.17
C PHE A 4 -3.24 30.57 52.86
N ASP A 5 -4.25 29.69 52.88
CA ASP A 5 -4.89 29.19 51.64
C ASP A 5 -5.80 30.26 51.01
N SER A 6 -6.34 31.16 51.83
CA SER A 6 -7.25 32.22 51.37
C SER A 6 -6.52 33.35 50.63
N ILE A 7 -5.22 33.57 50.90
CA ILE A 7 -4.44 34.67 50.29
C ILE A 7 -3.90 34.27 48.89
N ARG A 8 -3.76 32.98 48.58
CA ARG A 8 -3.51 32.52 47.19
C ARG A 8 -4.76 32.59 46.31
N GLY A 9 -5.94 32.82 46.90
CA GLY A 9 -7.22 33.00 46.22
C GLY A 9 -7.36 34.32 45.46
N GLU A 10 -6.54 35.34 45.75
CA GLU A 10 -6.70 36.70 45.18
C GLU A 10 -5.86 37.02 43.94
N PHE A 11 -4.92 36.16 43.55
CA PHE A 11 -4.15 36.41 42.31
C PHE A 11 -5.02 36.10 41.08
N ILE A 12 -5.07 37.08 40.15
CA ILE A 12 -5.61 36.91 38.80
C ILE A 12 -4.92 35.70 38.17
N ASP A 13 -5.70 34.69 37.80
CA ASP A 13 -5.15 33.52 37.13
C ASP A 13 -4.69 33.92 35.73
N ILE A 14 -3.40 33.70 35.44
CA ILE A 14 -2.88 33.75 34.08
C ILE A 14 -3.03 32.34 33.51
N VAL A 15 -3.95 32.19 32.56
CA VAL A 15 -4.18 30.96 31.81
C VAL A 15 -3.37 31.08 30.52
N GLU A 16 -2.25 30.38 30.47
CA GLU A 16 -1.37 30.35 29.30
C GLU A 16 -0.75 28.97 29.14
N TRP A 17 -0.31 28.69 27.91
CA TRP A 17 0.47 27.51 27.60
C TRP A 17 1.63 27.87 26.69
N THR A 18 2.80 27.36 27.02
CA THR A 18 3.96 27.39 26.13
C THR A 18 4.31 25.94 25.85
N ASP A 19 4.09 25.52 24.61
CA ASP A 19 4.39 24.16 24.17
C ASP A 19 5.91 23.96 24.16
N ASP A 20 6.41 23.10 25.04
CA ASP A 20 7.79 22.62 25.07
C ASP A 20 7.96 21.31 24.29
N SER A 21 6.86 20.74 23.79
CA SER A 21 6.83 19.52 23.00
C SER A 21 6.84 19.81 21.49
N ARG A 22 6.99 18.76 20.69
CA ARG A 22 6.90 18.86 19.21
C ARG A 22 5.66 18.16 18.65
N ASP A 23 4.91 17.49 19.50
CA ASP A 23 3.88 16.50 19.16
C ASP A 23 2.55 16.73 19.88
N THR A 24 2.43 17.68 20.81
CA THR A 24 1.15 17.98 21.46
C THR A 24 0.24 18.78 20.53
N ILE A 25 -0.94 18.22 20.24
CA ILE A 25 -1.98 18.85 19.42
C ILE A 25 -2.96 19.61 20.31
N VAL A 26 -3.44 18.98 21.38
CA VAL A 26 -4.33 19.61 22.36
C VAL A 26 -3.77 19.42 23.75
N TRP A 27 -3.78 20.49 24.53
CA TRP A 27 -3.42 20.48 25.94
C TRP A 27 -4.47 21.18 26.78
N ARG A 28 -5.00 20.50 27.79
CA ARG A 28 -5.96 21.08 28.73
C ARG A 28 -5.22 21.75 29.88
N PHE A 29 -5.52 23.01 30.13
CA PHE A 29 -4.96 23.75 31.26
C PHE A 29 -5.35 23.07 32.59
N PRO A 30 -4.38 22.64 33.42
CA PRO A 30 -4.65 21.93 34.65
C PRO A 30 -5.11 22.90 35.73
N ARG A 31 -6.25 22.58 36.37
CA ARG A 31 -6.80 23.34 37.50
C ARG A 31 -7.50 22.40 38.47
N HIS A 32 -7.42 22.71 39.76
CA HIS A 32 -8.23 22.00 40.76
C HIS A 32 -9.72 22.27 40.50
N ASP A 33 -10.53 21.19 40.50
CA ASP A 33 -11.97 21.20 40.22
C ASP A 33 -12.45 21.85 38.90
N ASN A 34 -11.53 22.15 37.98
CA ASN A 34 -11.79 22.87 36.72
C ASN A 34 -12.50 24.22 36.96
N GLU A 35 -12.13 24.94 38.02
CA GLU A 35 -12.69 26.25 38.33
C GLU A 35 -11.78 27.39 37.86
N ILE A 36 -12.25 28.17 36.87
CA ILE A 36 -11.57 29.39 36.40
C ILE A 36 -12.20 30.59 37.10
N LYS A 37 -11.36 31.42 37.73
CA LYS A 37 -11.80 32.64 38.42
C LYS A 37 -12.29 33.69 37.41
N MET A 38 -13.29 34.47 37.80
CA MET A 38 -13.70 35.66 37.04
C MET A 38 -12.54 36.65 36.95
N GLY A 39 -12.34 37.21 35.75
CA GLY A 39 -11.25 38.16 35.51
C GLY A 39 -9.89 37.51 35.26
N ALA A 40 -9.82 36.17 35.15
CA ALA A 40 -8.63 35.47 34.70
C ALA A 40 -8.15 36.01 33.33
N ARG A 41 -6.84 36.12 33.15
CA ARG A 41 -6.24 36.53 31.88
C ARG A 41 -5.88 35.30 31.07
N LEU A 42 -6.49 35.16 29.90
CA LEU A 42 -6.15 34.15 28.91
C LEU A 42 -5.14 34.72 27.93
N VAL A 43 -3.95 34.12 27.84
CA VAL A 43 -2.93 34.46 26.86
C VAL A 43 -2.82 33.34 25.85
N VAL A 44 -3.25 33.61 24.62
CA VAL A 44 -3.15 32.70 23.47
C VAL A 44 -1.98 33.15 22.61
N ARG A 45 -1.01 32.26 22.39
CA ARG A 45 0.17 32.59 21.59
C ARG A 45 -0.08 32.39 20.09
N GLU A 46 0.85 32.89 19.29
CA GLU A 46 0.91 32.55 17.87
C GLU A 46 0.97 31.04 17.66
N SER A 47 0.39 30.57 16.54
CA SER A 47 0.26 29.13 16.25
C SER A 47 -0.52 28.32 17.30
N GLN A 48 -1.34 28.98 18.11
CA GLN A 48 -2.24 28.35 19.06
C GLN A 48 -3.64 28.97 18.97
N THR A 49 -4.62 28.23 19.47
CA THR A 49 -5.99 28.70 19.70
C THR A 49 -6.45 28.13 21.04
N ALA A 50 -7.24 28.88 21.80
CA ALA A 50 -7.80 28.37 23.05
C ALA A 50 -9.30 28.11 22.89
N VAL A 51 -9.70 26.85 23.04
CA VAL A 51 -11.10 26.42 23.08
C VAL A 51 -11.58 26.45 24.52
N PHE A 52 -12.57 27.28 24.79
CA PHE A 52 -13.14 27.45 26.12
C PHE A 52 -14.42 26.63 26.23
N VAL A 53 -14.45 25.70 27.18
CA VAL A 53 -15.58 24.82 27.46
C VAL A 53 -16.17 25.23 28.81
N ASN A 54 -17.46 25.52 28.86
CA ASN A 54 -18.18 25.80 30.09
C ASN A 54 -19.27 24.76 30.30
N GLU A 55 -19.29 24.15 31.48
CA GLU A 55 -20.30 23.15 31.88
C GLU A 55 -20.50 22.05 30.81
N GLY A 56 -19.40 21.61 30.19
CA GLY A 56 -19.40 20.56 29.17
C GLY A 56 -19.82 21.01 27.76
N ARG A 57 -19.97 22.31 27.50
CA ARG A 57 -20.25 22.86 26.15
C ARG A 57 -19.17 23.83 25.72
N ILE A 58 -18.72 23.71 24.47
CA ILE A 58 -17.83 24.70 23.86
C ILE A 58 -18.57 26.05 23.84
N ALA A 59 -18.01 27.02 24.54
CA ALA A 59 -18.59 28.35 24.69
C ALA A 59 -17.95 29.36 23.72
N ASP A 60 -16.64 29.26 23.49
CA ASP A 60 -15.91 30.15 22.59
C ASP A 60 -14.56 29.57 22.13
N VAL A 61 -13.98 30.16 21.08
CA VAL A 61 -12.70 29.79 20.47
C VAL A 61 -11.85 31.04 20.26
N PHE A 62 -10.87 31.24 21.14
CA PHE A 62 -10.01 32.43 21.18
C PHE A 62 -8.77 32.29 20.29
N GLN A 63 -8.63 33.19 19.33
CA GLN A 63 -7.45 33.33 18.45
C GLN A 63 -6.24 33.92 19.21
N PRO A 64 -5.02 33.93 18.62
CA PRO A 64 -3.84 34.55 19.26
C PRO A 64 -4.12 35.96 19.78
N GLY A 65 -3.75 36.22 21.03
CA GLY A 65 -4.09 37.47 21.73
C GLY A 65 -4.17 37.31 23.25
N THR A 66 -4.48 38.41 23.93
CA THR A 66 -4.72 38.43 25.38
C THR A 66 -6.15 38.83 25.66
N TYR A 67 -6.86 38.02 26.44
CA TYR A 67 -8.27 38.20 26.76
C TYR A 67 -8.48 38.20 28.27
N THR A 68 -9.47 38.95 28.73
CA THR A 68 -9.97 38.84 30.11
C THR A 68 -11.22 37.98 30.08
N LEU A 69 -11.21 36.87 30.83
CA LEU A 69 -12.32 35.94 30.91
C LEU A 69 -13.38 36.50 31.86
N GLU A 70 -14.40 37.12 31.26
CA GLU A 70 -15.56 37.66 31.95
C GLU A 70 -16.84 37.06 31.36
N THR A 71 -17.85 36.82 32.21
CA THR A 71 -19.14 36.25 31.79
C THR A 71 -19.86 37.09 30.74
N GLN A 72 -19.59 38.39 30.66
CA GLN A 72 -20.22 39.33 29.74
C GLN A 72 -19.69 39.20 28.30
N ASN A 73 -18.49 38.68 28.11
CA ASN A 73 -17.81 38.60 26.81
C ASN A 73 -17.98 37.24 26.13
N LEU A 74 -18.76 36.33 26.72
CA LEU A 74 -18.96 34.96 26.25
C LEU A 74 -20.45 34.76 25.88
N PRO A 75 -20.81 34.68 24.59
CA PRO A 75 -22.21 34.75 24.12
C PRO A 75 -23.08 33.60 24.67
N LEU A 76 -22.54 32.39 24.80
CA LEU A 76 -23.28 31.25 25.38
C LEU A 76 -23.48 31.37 26.91
N LEU A 77 -22.56 32.01 27.62
CA LEU A 77 -22.72 32.25 29.07
C LEU A 77 -23.82 33.29 29.35
N SER A 78 -23.94 34.30 28.49
CA SER A 78 -24.98 35.33 28.61
C SER A 78 -26.40 34.75 28.46
N THR A 79 -26.56 33.67 27.69
CA THR A 79 -27.85 33.04 27.39
C THR A 79 -28.27 32.00 28.45
N LEU A 80 -27.30 31.34 29.11
CA LEU A 80 -27.56 30.31 30.13
C LEU A 80 -27.76 30.88 31.56
N LYS A 81 -27.24 32.08 31.85
CA LYS A 81 -27.13 32.63 33.23
C LYS A 81 -28.25 33.59 33.66
N GLY A 82 -29.48 33.33 33.26
CA GLY A 82 -30.65 34.09 33.75
C GLY A 82 -31.05 33.83 35.21
N TRP A 83 -30.31 33.03 36.00
CA TRP A 83 -30.79 32.49 37.28
C TRP A 83 -29.89 32.80 38.50
N LYS A 84 -30.30 33.83 39.25
CA LYS A 84 -30.41 33.88 40.72
C LYS A 84 -29.16 33.87 41.64
N TYR A 85 -27.93 33.71 41.17
CA TYR A 85 -26.74 33.80 42.04
C TYR A 85 -25.68 34.73 41.45
N GLY A 86 -25.27 35.73 42.24
CA GLY A 86 -24.50 36.90 41.82
C GLY A 86 -23.15 36.64 41.15
N PHE A 87 -22.69 37.65 40.42
CA PHE A 87 -21.60 37.70 39.45
C PHE A 87 -20.17 37.28 39.89
N ASN A 88 -19.97 36.69 41.08
CA ASN A 88 -18.67 36.37 41.66
C ASN A 88 -18.43 34.89 42.00
N SER A 89 -19.29 33.96 41.57
CA SER A 89 -19.06 32.53 41.81
C SER A 89 -18.12 31.93 40.74
N PRO A 90 -17.13 31.10 41.14
CA PRO A 90 -16.40 30.24 40.21
C PRO A 90 -17.37 29.42 39.37
N PHE A 91 -17.04 29.21 38.10
CA PHE A 91 -17.81 28.36 37.19
C PHE A 91 -16.92 27.23 36.69
N LYS A 92 -17.52 26.05 36.47
CA LYS A 92 -16.80 24.89 35.94
C LYS A 92 -16.48 25.12 34.48
N ALA A 93 -15.20 25.37 34.18
CA ALA A 93 -14.72 25.59 32.85
C ALA A 93 -13.35 24.99 32.60
N GLU A 94 -13.14 24.64 31.35
CA GLU A 94 -11.92 24.04 30.86
C GLU A 94 -11.42 24.90 29.71
N VAL A 95 -10.10 25.10 29.67
CA VAL A 95 -9.42 25.76 28.55
C VAL A 95 -8.51 24.72 27.91
N TYR A 96 -8.80 24.42 26.65
CA TYR A 96 -7.98 23.57 25.81
C TYR A 96 -7.18 24.45 24.87
N PHE A 97 -5.86 24.43 24.99
CA PHE A 97 -4.98 25.02 23.99
C PHE A 97 -4.78 24.02 22.86
N VAL A 98 -4.97 24.50 21.62
CA VAL A 98 -4.87 23.71 20.40
C VAL A 98 -3.79 24.29 19.52
N THR A 99 -2.82 23.46 19.16
CA THR A 99 -1.71 23.82 18.27
C THR A 99 -2.18 23.90 16.82
N THR A 100 -2.00 25.06 16.18
CA THR A 100 -2.44 25.32 14.79
C THR A 100 -1.30 25.39 13.78
N ARG A 101 -0.04 25.31 14.22
CA ARG A 101 1.11 25.12 13.30
C ARG A 101 1.02 23.78 12.58
N GLN A 102 1.81 23.64 11.53
CA GLN A 102 1.96 22.37 10.83
C GLN A 102 2.85 21.41 11.62
N PHE A 103 2.43 20.14 11.66
CA PHE A 103 3.23 18.98 12.03
C PHE A 103 3.73 18.35 10.74
N THR A 104 5.00 18.56 10.39
CA THR A 104 5.49 18.35 9.01
C THR A 104 6.09 16.97 8.73
N ASP A 105 6.36 16.17 9.76
CA ASP A 105 7.08 14.90 9.63
C ASP A 105 6.21 13.69 10.07
N MET A 106 4.91 13.73 9.75
CA MET A 106 4.03 12.62 10.05
C MET A 106 4.24 11.51 9.02
N LYS A 107 4.70 10.34 9.47
CA LYS A 107 5.01 9.21 8.58
C LYS A 107 3.78 8.40 8.22
N TRP A 108 3.71 7.93 6.98
CA TRP A 108 2.70 6.99 6.49
C TRP A 108 3.35 5.87 5.68
N GLY A 109 2.64 4.75 5.55
CA GLY A 109 3.05 3.65 4.70
C GLY A 109 1.97 2.58 4.59
N THR A 110 1.97 1.86 3.48
CA THR A 110 1.06 0.73 3.25
C THR A 110 1.51 -0.46 4.10
N GLN A 111 0.69 -0.87 5.08
CA GLN A 111 0.98 -2.07 5.88
C GLN A 111 0.89 -3.34 5.01
N ASN A 112 -0.17 -3.44 4.21
CA ASN A 112 -0.37 -4.50 3.23
C ASN A 112 -0.13 -3.95 1.81
N PRO A 113 0.44 -4.75 0.89
CA PRO A 113 0.60 -4.32 -0.50
C PRO A 113 -0.74 -3.95 -1.14
N VAL A 114 -0.71 -2.87 -1.91
CA VAL A 114 -1.81 -2.47 -2.80
C VAL A 114 -1.64 -3.24 -4.11
N ILE A 115 -2.70 -3.93 -4.53
CA ILE A 115 -2.72 -4.62 -5.82
C ILE A 115 -3.11 -3.62 -6.91
N VAL A 116 -2.24 -3.43 -7.90
CA VAL A 116 -2.46 -2.54 -9.04
C VAL A 116 -2.36 -3.35 -10.33
N ARG A 117 -3.24 -3.06 -11.29
CA ARG A 117 -3.18 -3.63 -12.63
C ARG A 117 -2.31 -2.73 -13.49
N ASP A 118 -1.14 -3.23 -13.85
CA ASP A 118 -0.20 -2.64 -14.78
C ASP A 118 -0.37 -3.25 -16.18
N ALA A 119 -0.16 -2.45 -17.22
CA ALA A 119 -0.32 -2.87 -18.61
C ALA A 119 0.81 -3.80 -19.09
N GLU A 120 2.03 -3.64 -18.57
CA GLU A 120 3.21 -4.41 -18.97
C GLU A 120 3.43 -5.64 -18.07
N PHE A 121 3.19 -5.47 -16.77
CA PHE A 121 3.50 -6.48 -15.75
C PHE A 121 2.26 -7.21 -15.19
N GLY A 122 1.05 -6.85 -15.64
CA GLY A 122 -0.18 -7.45 -15.15
C GLY A 122 -0.50 -7.04 -13.71
N MET A 123 -0.81 -8.00 -12.84
CA MET A 123 -1.17 -7.68 -11.45
C MET A 123 0.10 -7.54 -10.60
N VAL A 124 0.42 -6.32 -10.16
CA VAL A 124 1.59 -6.04 -9.33
C VAL A 124 1.19 -5.61 -7.93
N ARG A 125 1.92 -6.08 -6.93
CA ARG A 125 1.72 -5.75 -5.52
C ARG A 125 2.67 -4.65 -5.10
N LEU A 126 2.17 -3.43 -4.96
CA LEU A 126 2.96 -2.28 -4.57
C LEU A 126 2.94 -2.04 -3.08
N ARG A 127 4.09 -1.62 -2.54
CA ARG A 127 4.13 -0.92 -1.26
C ARG A 127 4.57 0.51 -1.49
N ALA A 128 4.10 1.42 -0.65
CA ALA A 128 4.51 2.81 -0.72
C ALA A 128 4.60 3.39 0.69
N PHE A 129 5.52 4.33 0.87
CA PHE A 129 5.69 5.07 2.11
C PHE A 129 6.12 6.50 1.85
N GLY A 130 5.98 7.33 2.87
CA GLY A 130 6.50 8.68 2.87
C GLY A 130 6.06 9.47 4.09
N ALA A 131 5.89 10.77 3.91
CA ALA A 131 5.51 11.69 4.97
C ALA A 131 4.38 12.62 4.52
N TYR A 132 3.65 13.17 5.48
CA TYR A 132 2.67 14.21 5.26
C TYR A 132 2.78 15.28 6.34
N ALA A 133 2.29 16.46 6.00
CA ALA A 133 2.06 17.53 6.96
C ALA A 133 0.59 17.56 7.34
N ALA A 134 0.30 17.77 8.63
CA ALA A 134 -1.05 18.01 9.12
C ALA A 134 -1.11 19.29 9.96
N ARG A 135 -2.27 19.92 10.02
CA ARG A 135 -2.54 21.05 10.93
C ARG A 135 -4.00 21.05 11.33
N VAL A 136 -4.28 21.61 12.50
CA VAL A 136 -5.64 21.89 12.93
C VAL A 136 -6.13 23.17 12.23
N VAL A 137 -7.36 23.11 11.72
CA VAL A 137 -8.05 24.25 11.08
C VAL A 137 -9.38 24.58 11.75
N ASP A 138 -10.01 23.60 12.40
CA ASP A 138 -11.18 23.80 13.28
C ASP A 138 -10.91 23.16 14.66
N PRO A 139 -10.43 23.96 15.64
CA PRO A 139 -10.15 23.48 16.99
C PRO A 139 -11.39 22.97 17.75
N ALA A 140 -12.57 23.50 17.46
CA ALA A 140 -13.80 23.08 18.13
C ALA A 140 -14.27 21.72 17.61
N ALA A 141 -14.20 21.49 16.29
CA ALA A 141 -14.46 20.18 15.70
C ALA A 141 -13.46 19.13 16.18
N LEU A 142 -12.17 19.45 16.19
CA LEU A 142 -11.14 18.55 16.69
C LEU A 142 -11.41 18.11 18.14
N LEU A 143 -11.73 19.06 19.01
CA LEU A 143 -12.02 18.78 20.41
C LEU A 143 -13.26 17.88 20.55
N ARG A 144 -14.30 18.14 19.75
CA ARG A 144 -15.55 17.37 19.81
C ARG A 144 -15.43 15.95 19.28
N GLU A 145 -14.72 15.77 18.16
CA GLU A 145 -14.72 14.52 17.41
C GLU A 145 -13.54 13.59 17.76
N LEU A 146 -12.38 14.14 18.15
CA LEU A 146 -11.17 13.36 18.40
C LEU A 146 -10.65 13.48 19.84
N ALA A 147 -10.32 14.68 20.31
CA ALA A 147 -9.63 14.82 21.60
C ALA A 147 -10.56 14.58 22.82
N GLY A 148 -11.85 14.92 22.70
CA GLY A 148 -12.83 14.72 23.77
C GLY A 148 -12.41 15.41 25.07
N THR A 149 -12.24 14.62 26.13
CA THR A 149 -11.80 15.09 27.45
C THR A 149 -10.34 14.75 27.76
N ASP A 150 -9.57 14.32 26.74
CA ASP A 150 -8.16 14.00 26.92
C ASP A 150 -7.38 15.25 27.36
N PRO A 151 -6.70 15.22 28.51
CA PRO A 151 -5.91 16.36 28.96
C PRO A 151 -4.70 16.67 28.07
N GLN A 152 -4.20 15.70 27.31
CA GLN A 152 -3.03 15.84 26.44
C GLN A 152 -3.11 14.92 25.22
N PHE A 153 -3.73 15.44 24.15
CA PHE A 153 -3.88 14.75 22.87
C PHE A 153 -2.68 15.01 21.95
N ARG A 154 -2.01 13.95 21.49
CA ARG A 154 -0.73 14.02 20.76
C ARG A 154 -0.81 13.50 19.33
N THR A 155 0.24 13.74 18.55
CA THR A 155 0.29 13.36 17.14
C THR A 155 0.14 11.86 16.88
N GLU A 156 0.60 11.01 17.80
CA GLU A 156 0.53 9.55 17.66
C GLU A 156 -0.91 9.04 17.59
N GLU A 157 -1.81 9.67 18.35
CA GLU A 157 -3.23 9.31 18.43
C GLU A 157 -3.96 9.61 17.13
N VAL A 158 -3.63 10.74 16.49
CA VAL A 158 -4.15 11.11 15.17
C VAL A 158 -3.50 10.28 14.06
N GLN A 159 -2.21 9.97 14.20
CA GLN A 159 -1.43 9.35 13.14
C GLN A 159 -1.99 7.98 12.75
N GLU A 160 -2.48 7.19 13.69
CA GLU A 160 -3.03 5.86 13.39
C GLU A 160 -4.33 5.94 12.59
N TYR A 161 -5.26 6.82 13.01
CA TYR A 161 -6.48 7.09 12.25
C TYR A 161 -6.18 7.58 10.83
N LEU A 162 -5.26 8.54 10.70
CA LEU A 162 -4.85 9.08 9.40
C LEU A 162 -4.16 8.02 8.53
N ARG A 163 -3.31 7.17 9.09
CA ARG A 163 -2.63 6.10 8.36
C ARG A 163 -3.64 5.18 7.68
N GLN A 164 -4.69 4.76 8.39
CA GLN A 164 -5.71 3.87 7.84
C GLN A 164 -6.48 4.55 6.70
N LEU A 165 -6.86 5.82 6.89
CA LEU A 165 -7.52 6.62 5.85
C LEU A 165 -6.64 6.78 4.60
N ILE A 166 -5.36 7.09 4.78
CA ILE A 166 -4.37 7.24 3.71
C ILE A 166 -4.27 5.96 2.89
N VAL A 167 -4.11 4.79 3.53
CA VAL A 167 -3.95 3.51 2.83
C VAL A 167 -5.19 3.19 2.00
N GLY A 168 -6.39 3.44 2.52
CA GLY A 168 -7.65 3.23 1.78
C GLY A 168 -7.78 4.12 0.53
N LYS A 169 -7.40 5.40 0.63
CA LYS A 169 -7.50 6.35 -0.49
C LYS A 169 -6.37 6.18 -1.50
N LEU A 170 -5.14 5.93 -1.05
CA LEU A 170 -3.99 5.70 -1.92
C LEU A 170 -4.19 4.48 -2.81
N GLY A 171 -4.67 3.37 -2.25
CA GLY A 171 -4.87 2.16 -3.04
C GLY A 171 -5.85 2.38 -4.21
N SER A 172 -6.94 3.07 -3.93
CA SER A 172 -7.92 3.47 -4.94
C SER A 172 -7.35 4.48 -5.94
N ALA A 173 -6.53 5.43 -5.49
CA ALA A 173 -5.92 6.43 -6.36
C ALA A 173 -4.93 5.81 -7.35
N LEU A 174 -4.08 4.88 -6.89
CA LEU A 174 -3.10 4.18 -7.73
C LEU A 174 -3.81 3.28 -8.74
N ALA A 175 -4.77 2.46 -8.30
CA ALA A 175 -5.50 1.53 -9.17
C ALA A 175 -6.28 2.24 -10.30
N ASN A 176 -6.82 3.43 -10.03
CA ASN A 176 -7.60 4.20 -11.01
C ASN A 176 -6.77 5.19 -11.83
N SER A 177 -5.48 5.35 -11.54
CA SER A 177 -4.63 6.33 -12.23
C SER A 177 -4.34 5.94 -13.68
N GLY A 178 -4.34 4.64 -13.99
CA GLY A 178 -3.91 4.12 -15.29
C GLY A 178 -2.44 4.42 -15.62
N VAL A 179 -1.67 4.90 -14.65
CA VAL A 179 -0.26 5.25 -14.82
C VAL A 179 0.56 3.95 -14.80
N PRO A 180 1.39 3.69 -15.83
CA PRO A 180 2.31 2.56 -15.81
C PRO A 180 3.22 2.61 -14.59
N MET A 181 3.53 1.44 -14.05
CA MET A 181 4.34 1.27 -12.84
C MET A 181 5.64 2.07 -12.89
N LEU A 182 6.35 1.98 -14.01
CA LEU A 182 7.65 2.61 -14.19
C LEU A 182 7.55 4.14 -14.27
N ASP A 183 6.38 4.65 -14.63
CA ASP A 183 6.09 6.08 -14.71
C ASP A 183 5.59 6.65 -13.38
N LEU A 184 5.18 5.80 -12.42
CA LEU A 184 4.66 6.25 -11.12
C LEU A 184 5.65 7.17 -10.40
N ALA A 185 6.95 6.89 -10.51
CA ALA A 185 8.01 7.72 -9.94
C ALA A 185 7.95 9.18 -10.44
N THR A 186 7.63 9.38 -11.73
CA THR A 186 7.50 10.72 -12.33
C THR A 186 6.22 11.45 -11.92
N GLN A 187 5.22 10.70 -11.44
CA GLN A 187 3.89 11.23 -11.08
C GLN A 187 3.69 11.39 -9.56
N GLN A 188 4.68 11.04 -8.73
CA GLN A 188 4.57 11.04 -7.26
C GLN A 188 4.09 12.39 -6.71
N GLU A 189 4.60 13.50 -7.24
CA GLU A 189 4.19 14.84 -6.81
C GLU A 189 2.71 15.12 -7.12
N ALA A 190 2.26 14.84 -8.34
CA ALA A 190 0.89 15.04 -8.76
C ALA A 190 -0.09 14.16 -7.95
N ILE A 191 0.29 12.91 -7.69
CA ILE A 191 -0.46 11.99 -6.83
C ILE A 191 -0.51 12.54 -5.40
N GLY A 192 0.62 13.05 -4.88
CA GLY A 192 0.70 13.66 -3.56
C GLY A 192 -0.23 14.86 -3.39
N VAL A 193 -0.24 15.79 -4.35
CA VAL A 193 -1.15 16.96 -4.34
C VAL A 193 -2.61 16.51 -4.35
N LYS A 194 -2.97 15.55 -5.20
CA LYS A 194 -4.34 15.02 -5.27
C LYS A 194 -4.76 14.36 -3.96
N LEU A 195 -3.89 13.54 -3.36
CA LEU A 195 -4.16 12.89 -2.08
C LEU A 195 -4.28 13.88 -0.94
N ALA A 196 -3.43 14.91 -0.86
CA ALA A 196 -3.53 15.97 0.13
C ALA A 196 -4.91 16.65 0.10
N GLY A 197 -5.43 16.95 -1.10
CA GLY A 197 -6.77 17.52 -1.29
C GLY A 197 -7.89 16.57 -0.83
N VAL A 198 -7.85 15.31 -1.27
CA VAL A 198 -8.85 14.30 -0.88
C VAL A 198 -8.85 14.07 0.63
N LEU A 199 -7.68 13.92 1.25
CA LEU A 199 -7.56 13.72 2.69
C LEU A 199 -8.08 14.94 3.47
N THR A 200 -7.74 16.15 3.03
CA THR A 200 -8.25 17.38 3.65
C THR A 200 -9.77 17.46 3.59
N GLN A 201 -10.37 17.08 2.47
CA GLN A 201 -11.82 17.05 2.34
C GLN A 201 -12.47 16.05 3.31
N GLU A 202 -11.91 14.84 3.42
CA GLU A 202 -12.42 13.79 4.33
C GLU A 202 -12.27 14.21 5.81
N LEU A 203 -11.22 14.95 6.14
CA LEU A 203 -10.90 15.36 7.51
C LEU A 203 -11.56 16.69 7.93
N THR A 204 -12.35 17.29 7.06
CA THR A 204 -13.02 18.56 7.34
C THR A 204 -13.95 18.44 8.55
N SER A 205 -14.67 17.33 8.71
CA SER A 205 -15.59 17.14 9.85
C SER A 205 -14.89 17.03 11.20
N VAL A 206 -13.62 16.62 11.22
CA VAL A 206 -12.80 16.49 12.44
C VAL A 206 -11.84 17.67 12.63
N GLY A 207 -11.89 18.67 11.75
CA GLY A 207 -11.12 19.92 11.88
C GLY A 207 -9.63 19.83 11.54
N ILE A 208 -9.20 18.83 10.77
CA ILE A 208 -7.80 18.64 10.36
C ILE A 208 -7.64 18.89 8.86
N ALA A 209 -6.55 19.55 8.47
CA ALA A 209 -6.14 19.68 7.08
C ALA A 209 -4.78 19.04 6.83
N VAL A 210 -4.60 18.49 5.63
CA VAL A 210 -3.34 17.89 5.15
C VAL A 210 -2.78 18.78 4.02
N PRO A 211 -2.00 19.83 4.36
CA PRO A 211 -1.50 20.77 3.35
C PRO A 211 -0.45 20.17 2.41
N LYS A 212 0.24 19.11 2.81
CA LYS A 212 1.27 18.46 2.00
C LYS A 212 1.27 16.96 2.23
N PHE A 213 1.38 16.21 1.15
CA PHE A 213 1.52 14.76 1.17
C PHE A 213 2.64 14.35 0.21
N ILE A 214 3.60 13.58 0.69
CA ILE A 214 4.81 13.20 -0.03
C ILE A 214 4.86 11.68 -0.10
N ILE A 215 5.05 11.17 -1.31
CA ILE A 215 5.42 9.77 -1.56
C ILE A 215 6.94 9.76 -1.69
N GLU A 216 7.64 9.15 -0.74
CA GLU A 216 9.10 9.06 -0.77
C GLU A 216 9.55 7.89 -1.65
N ASN A 217 8.84 6.77 -1.60
CA ASN A 217 9.15 5.59 -2.41
C ASN A 217 7.91 4.74 -2.68
N ILE A 218 7.93 4.08 -3.84
CA ILE A 218 7.00 3.02 -4.23
C ILE A 218 7.87 1.79 -4.51
N SER A 219 7.78 0.77 -3.68
CA SER A 219 8.58 -0.45 -3.79
C SER A 219 7.82 -1.56 -4.49
N LEU A 220 8.58 -2.27 -5.32
CA LEU A 220 8.12 -3.39 -6.12
C LEU A 220 8.32 -4.70 -5.33
N PRO A 221 7.57 -5.76 -5.68
CA PRO A 221 7.86 -7.08 -5.15
C PRO A 221 9.15 -7.61 -5.82
N PRO A 222 10.01 -8.35 -5.09
CA PRO A 222 11.32 -8.79 -5.60
C PRO A 222 11.28 -9.54 -6.92
N GLU A 223 10.19 -10.27 -7.18
CA GLU A 223 10.01 -11.05 -8.41
C GLU A 223 9.88 -10.13 -9.63
N VAL A 224 9.22 -8.97 -9.47
CA VAL A 224 9.06 -7.98 -10.54
C VAL A 224 10.37 -7.21 -10.74
N GLU A 225 11.08 -6.87 -9.66
CA GLU A 225 12.41 -6.25 -9.76
C GLU A 225 13.39 -7.14 -10.54
N GLN A 226 13.43 -8.44 -10.24
CA GLN A 226 14.27 -9.41 -10.98
C GLN A 226 13.89 -9.54 -12.45
N ALA A 227 12.60 -9.49 -12.77
CA ALA A 227 12.12 -9.53 -14.16
C ALA A 227 12.56 -8.28 -14.94
N ILE A 228 12.47 -7.11 -14.32
CA ILE A 228 12.94 -5.83 -14.88
C ILE A 228 14.45 -5.86 -15.09
N ASP A 229 15.22 -6.32 -14.11
CA ASP A 229 16.68 -6.44 -14.22
C ASP A 229 17.09 -7.40 -15.34
N THR A 230 16.41 -8.53 -15.47
CA THR A 230 16.67 -9.53 -16.52
C THR A 230 16.37 -8.95 -17.89
N ARG A 231 15.22 -8.29 -18.07
CA ARG A 231 14.85 -7.60 -19.31
C ARG A 231 15.84 -6.48 -19.66
N SER A 232 16.26 -5.71 -18.68
CA SER A 232 17.25 -4.63 -18.85
C SER A 232 18.60 -5.17 -19.25
N ARG A 233 19.07 -6.27 -18.65
CA ARG A 233 20.31 -6.96 -19.05
C ARG A 233 20.24 -7.45 -20.49
N MET A 234 19.13 -8.06 -20.91
CA MET A 234 18.95 -8.49 -22.29
C MET A 234 18.92 -7.30 -23.27
N GLY A 235 18.29 -6.19 -22.90
CA GLY A 235 18.22 -4.97 -23.70
C GLY A 235 19.56 -4.25 -23.84
N ILE A 236 20.32 -4.11 -22.74
CA ILE A 236 21.65 -3.50 -22.73
C ILE A 236 22.66 -4.37 -23.46
N ALA A 237 22.56 -5.70 -23.32
CA ALA A 237 23.41 -6.62 -24.05
C ALA A 237 23.26 -6.42 -25.56
N GLY A 238 22.09 -5.95 -26.04
CA GLY A 238 21.80 -5.46 -27.40
C GLY A 238 21.98 -6.49 -28.53
N ASN A 239 22.71 -7.55 -28.25
CA ASN A 239 23.18 -8.57 -29.14
C ASN A 239 23.23 -9.86 -28.32
N LEU A 240 22.20 -10.70 -28.50
CA LEU A 240 22.11 -12.01 -27.83
C LEU A 240 23.34 -12.87 -28.10
N ASP A 241 24.06 -12.65 -29.21
CA ASP A 241 25.34 -13.30 -29.50
C ASP A 241 26.44 -12.90 -28.50
N GLN A 242 26.49 -11.64 -28.06
CA GLN A 242 27.47 -11.21 -27.04
C GLN A 242 27.09 -11.73 -25.65
N TYR A 243 25.81 -11.83 -25.31
CA TYR A 243 25.38 -12.39 -24.02
C TYR A 243 25.63 -13.90 -23.95
N THR A 244 25.36 -14.64 -25.03
CA THR A 244 25.68 -16.07 -25.13
C THR A 244 27.20 -16.31 -25.17
N GLN A 245 27.97 -15.44 -25.84
CA GLN A 245 29.44 -15.44 -25.76
C GLN A 245 29.96 -15.10 -24.36
N PHE A 246 29.34 -14.16 -23.66
CA PHE A 246 29.72 -13.77 -22.30
C PHE A 246 29.43 -14.89 -21.30
N GLN A 247 28.23 -15.50 -21.35
CA GLN A 247 27.91 -16.67 -20.53
C GLN A 247 28.80 -17.87 -20.86
N ALA A 248 29.12 -18.09 -22.14
CA ALA A 248 30.08 -19.11 -22.53
C ALA A 248 31.49 -18.80 -22.00
N ALA A 249 31.90 -17.53 -22.01
CA ALA A 249 33.19 -17.09 -21.46
C ALA A 249 33.25 -17.20 -19.93
N ASP A 250 32.17 -16.88 -19.22
CA ASP A 250 32.05 -17.06 -17.77
C ASP A 250 32.07 -18.54 -17.38
N ALA A 251 31.40 -19.40 -18.16
CA ALA A 251 31.43 -20.85 -17.99
C ALA A 251 32.84 -21.43 -18.26
N LEU A 252 33.54 -20.92 -19.28
CA LEU A 252 34.93 -21.28 -19.56
C LEU A 252 35.88 -20.78 -18.46
N GLY A 253 35.65 -19.57 -17.93
CA GLY A 253 36.42 -18.99 -16.82
C GLY A 253 36.19 -19.71 -15.49
N ALA A 254 34.97 -20.16 -15.20
CA ALA A 254 34.63 -20.97 -14.03
C ALA A 254 35.22 -22.39 -14.14
N GLY A 255 35.22 -22.98 -15.34
CA GLY A 255 35.90 -24.25 -15.61
C GLY A 255 37.42 -24.16 -15.47
N ALA A 256 38.03 -23.05 -15.91
CA ALA A 256 39.46 -22.80 -15.78
C ALA A 256 39.91 -22.53 -14.33
N ARG A 257 39.01 -22.02 -13.47
CA ARG A 257 39.25 -21.78 -12.03
C ARG A 257 39.13 -23.05 -11.18
N THR A 258 38.84 -24.20 -11.78
CA THR A 258 38.84 -25.51 -11.10
C THR A 258 39.92 -26.43 -11.69
N PRO A 259 41.22 -26.17 -11.45
CA PRO A 259 42.28 -27.05 -11.94
C PRO A 259 42.13 -28.42 -11.29
N GLY A 260 41.94 -29.46 -12.10
CA GLY A 260 41.93 -30.85 -11.65
C GLY A 260 40.56 -31.56 -11.60
N SER A 261 39.46 -30.91 -11.99
CA SER A 261 38.22 -31.65 -12.27
C SER A 261 38.24 -32.14 -13.72
N GLY A 262 38.26 -33.45 -13.94
CA GLY A 262 38.36 -34.10 -15.27
C GLY A 262 37.18 -33.85 -16.25
N VAL A 263 36.43 -32.76 -16.05
CA VAL A 263 35.31 -32.31 -16.87
C VAL A 263 35.79 -31.33 -17.97
N GLY A 264 36.92 -30.64 -17.77
CA GLY A 264 37.43 -29.62 -18.70
C GLY A 264 37.98 -30.14 -20.03
N GLU A 265 38.61 -31.32 -20.06
CA GLU A 265 39.24 -31.86 -21.28
C GLU A 265 38.24 -32.50 -22.26
N GLY A 266 37.16 -33.12 -21.76
CA GLY A 266 36.16 -33.77 -22.63
C GLY A 266 35.21 -32.79 -23.32
N MET A 267 34.90 -31.66 -22.66
CA MET A 267 33.93 -30.68 -23.15
C MET A 267 34.56 -29.68 -24.15
N GLY A 268 35.83 -29.30 -23.95
CA GLY A 268 36.58 -28.45 -24.87
C GLY A 268 36.83 -29.10 -26.24
N LEU A 269 37.06 -30.42 -26.27
CA LEU A 269 37.19 -31.20 -27.50
C LEU A 269 35.85 -31.39 -28.23
N GLY A 270 34.75 -31.62 -27.50
CA GLY A 270 33.42 -31.78 -28.10
C GLY A 270 32.90 -30.51 -28.78
N LEU A 271 33.16 -29.34 -28.18
CA LEU A 271 32.81 -28.04 -28.77
C LEU A 271 33.73 -27.65 -29.94
N GLY A 272 35.02 -27.98 -29.86
CA GLY A 272 35.98 -27.77 -30.97
C GLY A 272 35.63 -28.55 -32.24
N MET A 273 35.11 -29.78 -32.10
CA MET A 273 34.68 -30.60 -33.24
C MET A 273 33.36 -30.10 -33.87
N ALA A 274 32.41 -29.62 -33.06
CA ALA A 274 31.15 -29.06 -33.56
C ALA A 274 31.34 -27.73 -34.30
N ALA A 275 32.29 -26.90 -33.86
CA ALA A 275 32.69 -25.68 -34.55
C ALA A 275 33.43 -25.97 -35.87
N GLY A 276 34.29 -27.01 -35.89
CA GLY A 276 35.00 -27.46 -37.10
C GLY A 276 34.07 -27.95 -38.21
N GLN A 277 32.98 -28.65 -37.87
CA GLN A 277 32.00 -29.14 -38.85
C GLN A 277 31.18 -28.01 -39.50
N ARG A 278 30.86 -26.94 -38.76
CA ARG A 278 30.17 -25.77 -39.33
C ARG A 278 31.07 -24.93 -40.22
N MET A 279 32.37 -24.86 -39.94
CA MET A 279 33.33 -24.23 -40.85
C MET A 279 33.54 -25.05 -42.13
N ALA A 280 33.58 -26.38 -42.06
CA ALA A 280 33.76 -27.24 -43.22
C ALA A 280 32.59 -27.20 -44.22
N ALA A 281 31.37 -26.89 -43.77
CA ALA A 281 30.19 -26.78 -44.63
C ALA A 281 30.11 -25.44 -45.41
N GLY A 282 30.93 -24.44 -45.07
CA GLY A 282 30.94 -23.12 -45.73
C GLY A 282 31.84 -23.01 -46.97
N LEU A 283 32.57 -24.06 -47.34
CA LEU A 283 33.59 -24.04 -48.40
C LEU A 283 33.23 -24.84 -49.68
N ALA A 284 31.98 -25.29 -49.83
CA ALA A 284 31.54 -26.00 -51.04
C ALA A 284 31.11 -25.00 -52.14
N PRO A 285 31.67 -25.06 -53.36
CA PRO A 285 31.31 -24.17 -54.46
C PRO A 285 29.93 -24.50 -55.05
N GLN A 286 29.08 -23.47 -55.17
CA GLN A 286 27.82 -23.48 -55.92
C GLN A 286 28.07 -23.47 -57.44
N GLN A 287 27.25 -24.23 -58.17
CA GLN A 287 27.08 -24.15 -59.63
C GLN A 287 25.58 -24.28 -60.00
N PRO A 288 25.17 -23.83 -61.22
CA PRO A 288 24.12 -22.81 -61.33
C PRO A 288 22.77 -23.33 -61.85
N ALA A 289 21.78 -22.45 -61.72
CA ALA A 289 20.37 -22.58 -62.04
C ALA A 289 20.03 -22.93 -63.51
N ALA A 290 18.88 -23.58 -63.69
CA ALA A 290 18.10 -23.60 -64.93
C ALA A 290 16.61 -23.37 -64.62
N ALA A 291 15.97 -22.57 -65.47
CA ALA A 291 14.68 -21.90 -65.31
C ALA A 291 13.50 -22.70 -65.96
N PRO A 292 12.38 -22.08 -66.38
CA PRO A 292 11.20 -21.74 -65.58
C PRO A 292 9.88 -22.30 -66.18
N ALA A 293 8.79 -22.34 -65.41
CA ALA A 293 7.44 -22.52 -65.98
C ALA A 293 6.33 -21.82 -65.17
N ALA A 294 5.86 -20.69 -65.73
CA ALA A 294 4.47 -20.27 -66.03
C ALA A 294 3.33 -20.26 -64.96
N PRO A 295 2.30 -19.38 -65.12
CA PRO A 295 1.73 -18.59 -64.01
C PRO A 295 0.20 -18.73 -63.73
N ALA A 296 -0.20 -18.14 -62.58
CA ALA A 296 -1.50 -17.51 -62.20
C ALA A 296 -2.72 -18.42 -61.88
N PRO A 297 -3.72 -17.98 -61.06
CA PRO A 297 -4.10 -16.60 -60.70
C PRO A 297 -4.36 -16.29 -59.21
N ALA A 298 -4.66 -15.02 -58.94
CA ALA A 298 -4.83 -14.36 -57.64
C ALA A 298 -6.27 -14.34 -57.10
N ALA A 299 -6.40 -14.36 -55.76
CA ALA A 299 -7.39 -13.74 -54.86
C ALA A 299 -7.05 -14.23 -53.42
N ALA A 300 -7.14 -13.54 -52.28
CA ALA A 300 -7.76 -12.30 -51.81
C ALA A 300 -7.04 -11.88 -50.47
N PRO A 301 -7.30 -10.70 -49.89
CA PRO A 301 -6.61 -10.20 -48.68
C PRO A 301 -7.35 -10.59 -47.38
N ALA A 302 -6.62 -10.85 -46.28
CA ALA A 302 -7.14 -10.95 -44.90
C ALA A 302 -5.97 -10.83 -43.87
N PRO A 303 -6.24 -10.59 -42.57
CA PRO A 303 -6.48 -9.27 -41.98
C PRO A 303 -5.48 -8.90 -40.87
N SER A 304 -5.53 -7.63 -40.47
CA SER A 304 -4.82 -7.01 -39.35
C SER A 304 -5.09 -7.71 -38.00
N ALA A 305 -4.01 -7.90 -37.22
CA ALA A 305 -4.00 -8.51 -35.91
C ALA A 305 -4.95 -7.85 -34.91
N GLY A 306 -5.77 -8.68 -34.24
CA GLY A 306 -6.62 -8.30 -33.12
C GLY A 306 -5.88 -8.23 -31.77
N PRO A 307 -6.60 -7.95 -30.66
CA PRO A 307 -6.04 -7.77 -29.32
C PRO A 307 -5.34 -9.04 -28.81
N PRO A 308 -4.41 -8.93 -27.84
CA PRO A 308 -3.59 -10.05 -27.38
C PRO A 308 -4.46 -11.15 -26.73
N PRO A 309 -4.08 -12.42 -26.87
CA PRO A 309 -4.86 -13.54 -26.34
C PRO A 309 -4.88 -13.52 -24.81
N LEU A 310 -6.04 -13.83 -24.23
CA LEU A 310 -6.21 -14.11 -22.80
C LEU A 310 -5.21 -15.22 -22.36
N PRO A 311 -4.74 -15.23 -21.10
CA PRO A 311 -3.91 -16.33 -20.60
C PRO A 311 -4.63 -17.65 -20.81
N ALA A 312 -3.92 -18.64 -21.39
CA ALA A 312 -4.46 -19.97 -21.63
C ALA A 312 -4.93 -20.57 -20.30
N GLN A 313 -6.25 -20.79 -20.18
CA GLN A 313 -6.82 -21.51 -19.05
C GLN A 313 -6.21 -22.92 -19.01
N GLU A 314 -5.82 -23.40 -17.83
CA GLU A 314 -5.26 -24.75 -17.68
C GLU A 314 -6.30 -25.78 -18.12
N GLN A 315 -6.00 -26.50 -19.20
CA GLN A 315 -6.85 -27.56 -19.74
C GLN A 315 -6.39 -28.92 -19.24
N TRP A 316 -7.30 -29.65 -18.60
CA TRP A 316 -7.07 -30.95 -18.01
C TRP A 316 -7.75 -32.05 -18.79
N PHE A 317 -7.08 -33.19 -18.92
CA PHE A 317 -7.62 -34.41 -19.48
C PHE A 317 -7.62 -35.50 -18.41
N VAL A 318 -8.65 -36.35 -18.42
CA VAL A 318 -8.87 -37.40 -17.43
C VAL A 318 -9.11 -38.74 -18.13
N GLY A 319 -8.55 -39.83 -17.62
CA GLY A 319 -8.67 -41.18 -18.16
C GLY A 319 -9.77 -41.96 -17.44
N VAL A 320 -10.98 -41.99 -18.00
CA VAL A 320 -12.15 -42.67 -17.41
C VAL A 320 -12.48 -43.90 -18.27
N ASN A 321 -12.56 -45.08 -17.65
CA ASN A 321 -12.83 -46.36 -18.34
C ASN A 321 -11.87 -46.66 -19.51
N GLY A 322 -10.60 -46.25 -19.40
CA GLY A 322 -9.58 -46.46 -20.44
C GLY A 322 -9.69 -45.51 -21.64
N ALA A 323 -10.58 -44.52 -21.60
CA ALA A 323 -10.71 -43.48 -22.62
C ALA A 323 -10.35 -42.10 -22.05
N GLN A 324 -9.66 -41.29 -22.86
CA GLN A 324 -9.39 -39.89 -22.54
C GLN A 324 -10.65 -39.04 -22.69
N GLN A 325 -10.93 -38.24 -21.67
CA GLN A 325 -11.99 -37.22 -21.68
C GLN A 325 -11.43 -35.85 -21.33
N GLY A 326 -12.02 -34.79 -21.87
CA GLY A 326 -11.59 -33.39 -21.70
C GLY A 326 -11.57 -32.63 -23.05
N PRO A 327 -11.08 -31.38 -23.06
CA PRO A 327 -10.46 -30.66 -21.95
C PRO A 327 -11.45 -30.16 -20.90
N TYR A 328 -11.05 -30.20 -19.63
CA TYR A 328 -11.77 -29.67 -18.47
C TYR A 328 -11.00 -28.52 -17.84
N ASP A 329 -11.71 -27.53 -17.29
CA ASP A 329 -11.11 -26.52 -16.42
C ASP A 329 -11.10 -26.99 -14.95
N SER A 330 -10.48 -26.19 -14.07
CA SER A 330 -10.38 -26.53 -12.65
C SER A 330 -11.75 -26.64 -11.95
N ALA A 331 -12.74 -25.87 -12.39
CA ALA A 331 -14.10 -25.93 -11.85
C ALA A 331 -14.78 -27.25 -12.26
N ALA A 332 -14.67 -27.66 -13.52
CA ALA A 332 -15.21 -28.92 -14.02
C ALA A 332 -14.57 -30.13 -13.34
N LEU A 333 -13.26 -30.09 -13.04
CA LEU A 333 -12.60 -31.15 -12.26
C LEU A 333 -13.23 -31.35 -10.88
N SER A 334 -13.55 -30.27 -10.15
CA SER A 334 -14.22 -30.37 -8.85
C SER A 334 -15.62 -31.01 -8.95
N GLY A 335 -16.35 -30.73 -10.04
CA GLY A 335 -17.63 -31.36 -10.35
C GLY A 335 -17.50 -32.87 -10.61
N LEU A 336 -16.45 -33.29 -11.33
CA LEU A 336 -16.16 -34.70 -11.59
C LEU A 336 -15.77 -35.48 -10.32
N VAL A 337 -15.11 -34.83 -9.35
CA VAL A 337 -14.85 -35.41 -8.03
C VAL A 337 -16.16 -35.60 -7.26
N GLY A 338 -17.04 -34.59 -7.26
CA GLY A 338 -18.35 -34.68 -6.61
C GLY A 338 -19.25 -35.75 -7.23
N ALA A 339 -19.14 -35.98 -8.53
CA ALA A 339 -19.85 -37.03 -9.27
C ALA A 339 -19.20 -38.42 -9.14
N GLY A 340 -18.06 -38.56 -8.45
CA GLY A 340 -17.31 -39.81 -8.31
C GLY A 340 -16.68 -40.33 -9.60
N THR A 341 -16.69 -39.52 -10.66
CA THR A 341 -16.12 -39.87 -11.98
C THR A 341 -14.60 -39.65 -12.00
N LEU A 342 -14.12 -38.65 -11.25
CA LEU A 342 -12.70 -38.47 -10.96
C LEU A 342 -12.42 -38.99 -9.55
N THR A 343 -11.60 -40.04 -9.44
CA THR A 343 -11.11 -40.61 -8.18
C THR A 343 -9.62 -40.34 -8.01
N ARG A 344 -9.07 -40.59 -6.81
CA ARG A 344 -7.63 -40.44 -6.53
C ARG A 344 -6.73 -41.24 -7.49
N GLU A 345 -7.21 -42.39 -7.96
CA GLU A 345 -6.48 -43.26 -8.87
C GLU A 345 -6.71 -42.94 -10.35
N THR A 346 -7.65 -42.04 -10.67
CA THR A 346 -7.94 -41.68 -12.06
C THR A 346 -6.73 -40.98 -12.67
N LEU A 347 -6.30 -41.41 -13.85
CA LEU A 347 -5.17 -40.79 -14.55
C LEU A 347 -5.57 -39.40 -15.06
N VAL A 348 -4.75 -38.41 -14.79
CA VAL A 348 -4.92 -37.04 -15.27
C VAL A 348 -3.67 -36.56 -15.99
N TRP A 349 -3.86 -35.66 -16.94
CA TRP A 349 -2.78 -35.03 -17.69
C TRP A 349 -3.14 -33.60 -18.06
N LYS A 350 -2.16 -32.70 -18.07
CA LYS A 350 -2.25 -31.38 -18.68
C LYS A 350 -0.97 -31.06 -19.44
N ASP A 351 -1.04 -30.06 -20.30
CA ASP A 351 0.12 -29.57 -21.04
C ASP A 351 1.26 -29.19 -20.08
N GLY A 352 2.48 -29.65 -20.38
CA GLY A 352 3.65 -29.52 -19.53
C GLY A 352 3.88 -30.66 -18.52
N MET A 353 3.00 -31.67 -18.42
CA MET A 353 3.27 -32.87 -17.62
C MET A 353 4.10 -33.92 -18.35
N PRO A 354 5.01 -34.62 -17.67
CA PRO A 354 5.86 -35.66 -18.27
C PRO A 354 5.08 -36.89 -18.77
N GLY A 355 3.84 -37.07 -18.30
CA GLY A 355 2.95 -38.16 -18.71
C GLY A 355 1.69 -38.18 -17.85
N TRP A 356 0.79 -39.12 -18.14
CA TRP A 356 -0.42 -39.35 -17.34
C TRP A 356 -0.05 -39.83 -15.93
N LEU A 357 -0.58 -39.17 -14.91
CA LEU A 357 -0.31 -39.49 -13.51
C LEU A 357 -1.62 -39.66 -12.75
N PRO A 358 -1.67 -40.49 -11.69
CA PRO A 358 -2.82 -40.55 -10.80
C PRO A 358 -3.17 -39.18 -10.20
N ALA A 359 -4.46 -38.87 -10.08
CA ALA A 359 -4.97 -37.57 -9.65
C ALA A 359 -4.47 -37.13 -8.26
N ASP A 360 -4.14 -38.06 -7.37
CA ASP A 360 -3.58 -37.80 -6.05
C ASP A 360 -2.09 -37.42 -6.05
N GLN A 361 -1.35 -37.78 -7.10
CA GLN A 361 0.06 -37.47 -7.28
C GLN A 361 0.30 -36.14 -8.00
N VAL A 362 -0.77 -35.53 -8.53
CA VAL A 362 -0.68 -34.27 -9.26
C VAL A 362 -0.90 -33.07 -8.34
N PRO A 363 0.11 -32.19 -8.17
CA PRO A 363 -0.06 -30.93 -7.46
C PRO A 363 -1.13 -30.06 -8.13
N GLY A 364 -2.15 -29.66 -7.37
CA GLY A 364 -3.30 -28.88 -7.87
C GLY A 364 -4.59 -29.69 -8.05
N VAL A 365 -4.49 -31.00 -8.35
CA VAL A 365 -5.65 -31.92 -8.44
C VAL A 365 -5.84 -32.69 -7.13
N SER A 366 -4.75 -33.06 -6.47
CA SER A 366 -4.79 -33.79 -5.19
C SER A 366 -5.56 -33.07 -4.08
N GLY A 367 -5.52 -31.73 -4.09
CA GLY A 367 -6.27 -30.88 -3.16
C GLY A 367 -7.79 -30.90 -3.33
N LEU A 368 -8.30 -31.39 -4.47
CA LEU A 368 -9.74 -31.47 -4.75
C LEU A 368 -10.44 -32.59 -3.96
N PHE A 369 -9.69 -33.58 -3.47
CA PHE A 369 -10.27 -34.78 -2.85
C PHE A 369 -10.61 -34.66 -1.35
N GLY A 370 -10.30 -33.53 -0.70
CA GLY A 370 -10.61 -33.25 0.71
C GLY A 370 -10.06 -34.24 1.74
N SER A 371 -9.94 -33.80 2.99
CA SER A 371 -9.64 -34.67 4.14
C SER A 371 -10.95 -35.34 4.57
N VAL A 372 -11.07 -36.66 4.42
CA VAL A 372 -12.16 -37.39 5.10
C VAL A 372 -11.82 -37.39 6.59
N PRO A 373 -12.62 -36.76 7.48
CA PRO A 373 -12.36 -36.83 8.92
C PRO A 373 -12.48 -38.29 9.40
N PRO A 374 -11.61 -38.75 10.32
CA PRO A 374 -11.63 -40.12 10.79
C PRO A 374 -12.98 -40.45 11.45
N PRO A 375 -13.50 -41.69 11.30
CA PRO A 375 -14.76 -42.08 11.89
C PRO A 375 -14.70 -41.99 13.42
N PHE A 376 -15.77 -41.46 14.01
CA PHE A 376 -15.94 -41.33 15.45
C PHE A 376 -15.76 -42.69 16.14
N PRO A 377 -14.94 -42.80 17.21
CA PRO A 377 -14.83 -44.04 17.96
C PRO A 377 -16.18 -44.36 18.61
N GLN A 378 -16.70 -45.56 18.33
CA GLN A 378 -17.88 -46.06 19.04
C GLN A 378 -17.50 -46.34 20.50
N GLN A 379 -18.19 -45.69 21.43
CA GLN A 379 -18.10 -46.00 22.85
C GLN A 379 -18.71 -47.38 23.08
N GLY A 380 -17.87 -48.33 23.51
CA GLY A 380 -18.26 -49.60 24.10
C GLY A 380 -18.01 -49.58 25.59
#